data_AF-A0A9E1GST9-F1
#
_entry.id   AF-A0A9E1GST9-F1
#
_cell.length_a   1.000
_cell.length_b   1.000
_cell.length_c   1.000
_cell.angle_alpha   90.00
_cell.angle_beta   90.00
_cell.angle_gamma   90.00
#
_symmetry.space_group_name_H-M   'P 1'
#
loop_
_entity.id
_entity.type
_entity.pdbx_description
1 polymer ?
#
loop_
_entity_poly.entity_id
_entity_poly.type
_entity_poly.pdbx_seq_one_letter_code
_entity_poly.pdbx_strand_id
1 'polypeptide(L)'
;MKKLKLNENMGEIVKAHGYELDAEERYVINIERELSEQSAIMAAIQSVGLPALNDYHQWLIHNGFDANMPNPTNSFVNQFYGKKALWKTDLSQGIVVRAENEDDYFIVMECSRLNEGFKYTQIILTLGGCL
;
A
#
# COMPACT_ATOMS: atom_id res chain seq x y z
N MET A 1 8.07 -4.25 16.08
CA MET A 1 7.96 -3.83 14.68
C MET A 1 8.30 -5.02 13.81
N LYS A 2 7.39 -5.41 12.93
CA LYS A 2 7.53 -6.58 12.05
C LYS A 2 8.16 -6.15 10.73
N LYS A 3 9.21 -6.84 10.28
CA LYS A 3 9.78 -6.58 8.95
C LYS A 3 8.80 -7.02 7.89
N LEU A 4 8.61 -6.18 6.88
CA LEU A 4 7.75 -6.44 5.74
C LEU A 4 8.59 -6.56 4.48
N LYS A 5 8.49 -7.71 3.80
CA LYS A 5 8.92 -7.91 2.42
C LYS A 5 7.65 -8.01 1.59
N LEU A 6 7.47 -7.13 0.61
CA LEU A 6 6.25 -7.15 -0.19
C LEU A 6 6.27 -8.31 -1.18
N ASN A 7 5.10 -8.88 -1.44
CA ASN A 7 4.87 -9.86 -2.50
C ASN A 7 5.81 -11.10 -2.44
N GLU A 8 6.28 -11.48 -1.25
CA GLU A 8 7.28 -12.57 -1.09
C GLU A 8 6.84 -13.91 -1.71
N ASN A 9 5.54 -14.21 -1.64
CA ASN A 9 4.95 -15.44 -2.18
C ASN A 9 4.23 -15.21 -3.53
N MET A 10 4.61 -14.18 -4.28
CA MET A 10 3.95 -13.86 -5.55
C MET A 10 4.09 -15.02 -6.55
N GLY A 11 2.95 -15.44 -7.11
CA GLY A 11 2.87 -16.56 -8.05
C GLY A 11 2.58 -17.91 -7.39
N GLU A 12 2.58 -17.99 -6.05
CA GLU A 12 2.19 -19.20 -5.35
C GLU A 12 0.66 -19.38 -5.33
N ILE A 13 0.21 -20.64 -5.32
CA ILE A 13 -1.20 -20.97 -5.17
C ILE A 13 -1.56 -20.88 -3.68
N VAL A 14 -2.24 -19.80 -3.32
CA VAL A 14 -2.75 -19.57 -1.97
C VAL A 14 -4.24 -19.88 -1.87
N LYS A 15 -4.69 -20.34 -0.69
CA LYS A 15 -6.13 -20.45 -0.40
C LYS A 15 -6.75 -19.07 -0.36
N ALA A 16 -8.01 -18.95 -0.75
CA ALA A 16 -8.70 -17.67 -0.70
C ALA A 16 -8.78 -17.14 0.74
N HIS A 17 -8.38 -15.89 0.93
CA HIS A 17 -8.45 -15.17 2.21
C HIS A 17 -8.90 -13.72 1.98
N GLY A 18 -9.11 -13.00 3.08
CA GLY A 18 -9.28 -11.56 3.05
C GLY A 18 -7.93 -10.88 2.82
N TYR A 19 -7.62 -9.90 3.65
CA TYR A 19 -6.32 -9.27 3.62
C TYR A 19 -5.30 -9.98 4.52
N GLU A 20 -4.05 -10.05 4.08
CA GLU A 20 -2.91 -10.62 4.78
C GLU A 20 -2.24 -9.59 5.70
N LEU A 21 -2.19 -8.32 5.30
CA LEU A 21 -1.61 -7.27 6.12
C LEU A 21 -2.56 -6.87 7.25
N ASP A 22 -2.07 -6.87 8.48
CA ASP A 22 -2.83 -6.41 9.64
C ASP A 22 -2.58 -4.92 9.87
N ALA A 23 -3.62 -4.09 9.72
CA ALA A 23 -3.48 -2.65 9.86
C ALA A 23 -3.17 -2.18 11.30
N GLU A 24 -3.34 -3.05 12.30
CA GLU A 24 -2.96 -2.78 13.69
C GLU A 24 -1.50 -3.18 13.99
N GLU A 25 -0.84 -3.88 13.07
CA GLU A 25 0.57 -4.26 13.20
C GLU A 25 1.51 -3.12 12.78
N ARG A 26 2.64 -3.00 13.49
CA ARG A 26 3.67 -1.99 13.20
C ARG A 26 4.72 -2.58 12.27
N TYR A 27 4.51 -2.39 10.97
CA TYR A 27 5.47 -2.83 9.96
C TYR A 27 6.62 -1.85 9.76
N VAL A 28 7.78 -2.38 9.40
CA VAL A 28 8.92 -1.63 8.86
C VAL A 28 9.34 -2.20 7.51
N ILE A 29 9.66 -1.33 6.56
CA ILE A 29 9.97 -1.70 5.17
C ILE A 29 11.30 -1.12 4.73
N ASN A 30 12.03 -1.87 3.91
CA ASN A 30 13.27 -1.40 3.29
C ASN A 30 12.97 -0.96 1.86
N ILE A 31 12.72 0.34 1.65
CA ILE A 31 12.24 0.88 0.37
C ILE A 31 13.20 0.54 -0.78
N GLU A 32 14.50 0.67 -0.56
CA GLU A 32 15.54 0.40 -1.57
C GLU A 32 15.45 -1.02 -2.13
N ARG A 33 15.10 -2.00 -1.28
CA ARG A 33 14.93 -3.40 -1.69
C ARG A 33 13.62 -3.66 -2.40
N GLU A 34 12.62 -2.80 -2.26
CA GLU A 34 11.30 -2.94 -2.91
C GLU A 34 11.21 -2.18 -4.24
N LEU A 35 12.03 -1.15 -4.45
CA LEU A 35 11.91 -0.21 -5.57
C LEU A 35 11.78 -0.88 -6.95
N SER A 36 12.58 -1.92 -7.23
CA SER A 36 12.58 -2.60 -8.54
C SER A 36 11.24 -3.29 -8.83
N GLU A 37 10.78 -4.12 -7.90
CA GLU A 37 9.51 -4.86 -8.03
C GLU A 37 8.32 -3.90 -8.06
N GLN A 38 8.32 -2.89 -7.19
CA GLN A 38 7.26 -1.89 -7.13
C GLN A 38 7.19 -1.04 -8.40
N SER A 39 8.34 -0.69 -9.00
CA SER A 39 8.38 0.02 -10.27
C SER A 39 7.77 -0.81 -11.41
N ALA A 40 8.06 -2.11 -11.44
CA ALA A 40 7.48 -3.02 -12.44
C ALA A 40 5.96 -3.17 -12.27
N ILE A 41 5.48 -3.30 -11.03
CA ILE A 41 4.05 -3.35 -10.73
C ILE A 41 3.35 -2.06 -11.15
N MET A 42 3.91 -0.89 -10.81
CA MET A 42 3.36 0.40 -11.21
C MET A 42 3.29 0.57 -12.73
N ALA A 43 4.32 0.13 -13.46
CA ALA A 43 4.32 0.13 -14.92
C ALA A 43 3.22 -0.79 -15.51
N ALA A 44 3.01 -1.97 -14.92
CA ALA A 44 1.92 -2.85 -15.32
C ALA A 44 0.55 -2.19 -15.08
N ILE A 45 0.35 -1.58 -13.92
CA ILE A 45 -0.89 -0.87 -13.57
C ILE A 45 -1.16 0.29 -14.54
N GLN A 46 -0.15 1.04 -14.94
CA GLN A 46 -0.31 2.12 -15.94
C GLN A 46 -0.77 1.59 -17.31
N SER A 47 -0.40 0.36 -17.66
CA SER A 47 -0.76 -0.26 -18.94
C SER A 47 -2.18 -0.84 -18.94
N VAL A 48 -2.57 -1.55 -17.87
CA VAL A 48 -3.82 -2.33 -17.85
C VAL A 48 -4.90 -1.76 -16.93
N GLY A 49 -4.56 -0.82 -16.06
CA GLY A 49 -5.42 -0.26 -15.04
C GLY A 49 -5.54 -1.16 -13.80
N LEU A 50 -6.00 -0.57 -12.68
CA LEU A 50 -6.26 -1.27 -11.42
C LEU A 50 -7.44 -0.61 -10.68
N PRO A 51 -8.62 -1.27 -10.58
CA PRO A 51 -9.78 -0.70 -9.91
C PRO A 51 -9.53 -0.27 -8.46
N ALA A 52 -8.71 -1.03 -7.71
CA ALA A 52 -8.34 -0.70 -6.33
C ALA A 52 -7.70 0.70 -6.16
N LEU A 53 -7.07 1.27 -7.20
CA LEU A 53 -6.53 2.63 -7.12
C LEU A 53 -7.61 3.69 -6.87
N ASN A 54 -8.86 3.41 -7.26
CA ASN A 54 -9.95 4.33 -6.96
C ASN A 54 -10.18 4.46 -5.45
N ASP A 55 -9.97 3.40 -4.65
CA ASP A 55 -10.10 3.49 -3.19
C ASP A 55 -9.06 4.45 -2.61
N TYR A 56 -7.82 4.40 -3.12
CA TYR A 56 -6.77 5.34 -2.75
C TYR A 56 -7.13 6.79 -3.14
N HIS A 57 -7.59 7.00 -4.37
CA HIS A 57 -8.01 8.34 -4.83
C HIS A 57 -9.17 8.91 -4.00
N GLN A 58 -10.16 8.07 -3.68
CA GLN A 58 -11.28 8.47 -2.82
C GLN A 58 -10.79 8.80 -1.41
N TRP A 59 -9.86 8.02 -0.87
CA TRP A 59 -9.25 8.31 0.43
C TRP A 59 -8.49 9.65 0.41
N LEU A 60 -7.71 9.94 -0.63
CA LEU A 60 -7.01 11.21 -0.78
C LEU A 60 -8.01 12.39 -0.76
N ILE A 61 -9.04 12.34 -1.61
CA ILE A 61 -10.06 13.39 -1.71
C ILE A 61 -10.79 13.60 -0.38
N HIS A 62 -11.22 12.53 0.29
CA HIS A 62 -11.92 12.60 1.57
C HIS A 62 -11.09 13.26 2.67
N ASN A 63 -9.76 13.17 2.60
CA ASN A 63 -8.85 13.73 3.58
C ASN A 63 -8.22 15.06 3.12
N GLY A 64 -8.70 15.65 2.01
CA GLY A 64 -8.25 16.95 1.52
C GLY A 64 -6.90 16.95 0.80
N PHE A 65 -6.41 15.77 0.38
CA PHE A 65 -5.21 15.63 -0.45
C PHE A 65 -5.56 15.69 -1.94
N ASP A 66 -4.57 16.03 -2.76
CA ASP A 66 -4.74 16.07 -4.21
C ASP A 66 -4.63 14.65 -4.79
N ALA A 67 -5.66 14.17 -5.47
CA ALA A 67 -5.66 12.84 -6.09
C ALA A 67 -4.78 12.74 -7.34
N ASN A 68 -4.53 13.86 -8.04
CA ASN A 68 -3.69 13.91 -9.23
C ASN A 68 -2.21 14.13 -8.87
N MET A 69 -1.96 14.81 -7.76
CA MET A 69 -0.63 15.02 -7.20
C MET A 69 -0.61 14.64 -5.70
N PRO A 70 -0.64 13.33 -5.37
CA PRO A 70 -0.74 12.86 -3.99
C PRO A 70 0.32 13.46 -3.08
N ASN A 71 -0.14 14.11 -2.01
CA ASN A 71 0.69 14.83 -1.04
C ASN A 71 0.36 14.49 0.43
N PRO A 72 0.11 13.21 0.80
CA PRO A 72 -0.07 12.84 2.21
C PRO A 72 1.21 13.15 3.00
N THR A 73 1.05 13.65 4.23
CA THR A 73 2.18 14.01 5.09
C THR A 73 2.47 12.95 6.14
N ASN A 74 3.74 12.81 6.53
CA ASN A 74 4.19 11.97 7.63
C ASN A 74 3.39 12.25 8.92
N SER A 75 3.16 13.53 9.22
CA SER A 75 2.39 13.96 10.40
C SER A 75 0.94 13.44 10.38
N PHE A 76 0.32 13.38 9.20
CA PHE A 76 -1.05 12.91 9.06
C PHE A 76 -1.12 11.39 9.08
N VAL A 77 -0.24 10.69 8.36
CA VAL A 77 -0.33 9.22 8.25
C VAL A 77 0.14 8.51 9.52
N ASN A 78 1.05 9.11 10.31
CA ASN A 78 1.55 8.50 11.54
C ASN A 78 0.44 8.17 12.57
N GLN A 79 -0.70 8.87 12.52
CA GLN A 79 -1.80 8.66 13.45
C GLN A 79 -2.50 7.31 13.21
N PHE A 80 -2.28 6.70 12.05
CA PHE A 80 -2.83 5.39 11.65
C PHE A 80 -1.83 4.24 11.84
N TYR A 81 -0.54 4.54 11.98
CA TYR A 81 0.53 3.52 12.02
C TYR A 81 0.37 2.53 13.20
N GLY A 82 0.15 1.25 12.86
CA GLY A 82 -0.11 0.18 13.82
C GLY A 82 -1.30 0.46 14.73
N LYS A 83 -2.36 1.03 14.17
CA LYS A 83 -3.61 1.35 14.89
C LYS A 83 -4.86 1.03 14.09
N LYS A 84 -4.89 1.36 12.80
CA LYS A 84 -6.00 1.06 11.89
C LYS A 84 -5.60 1.33 10.44
N ALA A 85 -6.38 0.78 9.52
CA ALA A 85 -6.23 1.07 8.09
C ALA A 85 -6.61 2.53 7.78
N LEU A 86 -5.98 3.09 6.74
CA LEU A 86 -6.35 4.35 6.13
C LEU A 86 -7.74 4.24 5.47
N TRP A 87 -7.94 3.14 4.74
CA TRP A 87 -9.23 2.70 4.20
C TRP A 87 -9.27 1.16 4.16
N LYS A 88 -10.48 0.61 4.08
CA LYS A 88 -10.73 -0.82 3.88
C LYS A 88 -12.04 -0.99 3.13
N THR A 89 -11.98 -1.60 1.95
CA THR A 89 -13.13 -1.89 1.09
C THR A 89 -13.14 -3.38 0.72
N ASP A 90 -14.04 -3.80 -0.17
CA ASP A 90 -14.00 -5.13 -0.77
C ASP A 90 -12.87 -5.29 -1.80
N LEU A 91 -12.36 -4.18 -2.35
CA LEU A 91 -11.32 -4.17 -3.39
C LEU A 91 -9.91 -4.00 -2.81
N SER A 92 -9.73 -3.15 -1.80
CA SER A 92 -8.41 -2.93 -1.23
C SER A 92 -8.44 -2.46 0.22
N GLN A 93 -7.28 -2.55 0.87
CA GLN A 93 -7.00 -1.78 2.07
C GLN A 93 -5.72 -0.98 1.91
N GLY A 94 -5.67 0.16 2.58
CA GLY A 94 -4.47 0.99 2.71
C GLY A 94 -3.97 0.96 4.13
N ILE A 95 -2.69 0.67 4.32
CA ILE A 95 -2.04 0.70 5.63
C ILE A 95 -0.82 1.62 5.60
N VAL A 96 -0.41 2.07 6.79
CA VAL A 96 0.80 2.87 6.97
C VAL A 96 1.92 1.95 7.40
N VAL A 97 3.07 2.07 6.74
CA VAL A 97 4.31 1.37 7.10
C VAL A 97 5.42 2.40 7.29
N ARG A 98 6.43 2.07 8.10
CA ARG A 98 7.56 2.97 8.37
C ARG A 98 8.82 2.51 7.64
N ALA A 99 9.67 3.43 7.22
CA ALA A 99 11.01 3.11 6.73
C ALA A 99 11.83 2.37 7.81
N GLU A 100 12.72 1.46 7.40
CA GLU A 100 13.62 0.77 8.34
C GLU A 100 14.70 1.71 8.91
N ASN A 101 15.21 2.64 8.10
CA ASN A 101 16.40 3.45 8.41
C ASN A 101 16.13 4.96 8.50
N GLU A 102 14.90 5.40 8.22
CA GLU A 102 14.52 6.80 8.11
C GLU A 102 13.25 7.05 8.94
N ASP A 103 12.94 8.32 9.24
CA ASP A 103 11.71 8.68 9.94
C ASP A 103 10.54 8.97 8.99
N ASP A 104 10.53 8.26 7.86
CA ASP A 104 9.51 8.38 6.83
C ASP A 104 8.47 7.27 6.91
N TYR A 105 7.27 7.62 6.50
CA TYR A 105 6.15 6.71 6.37
C TYR A 105 5.76 6.54 4.91
N PHE A 106 5.26 5.35 4.60
CA PHE A 106 4.77 4.98 3.30
C PHE A 106 3.34 4.46 3.41
N ILE A 107 2.56 4.69 2.35
CA ILE A 107 1.25 4.07 2.19
C ILE A 107 1.43 2.80 1.35
N VAL A 108 1.07 1.67 1.93
CA VAL A 108 0.99 0.37 1.24
C VAL A 108 -0.47 0.01 1.04
N MET A 109 -0.85 -0.24 -0.21
CA MET A 109 -2.15 -0.81 -0.55
C MET A 109 -2.02 -2.31 -0.75
N GLU A 110 -2.93 -3.07 -0.15
CA GLU A 110 -3.11 -4.48 -0.46
C GLU A 110 -4.39 -4.68 -1.26
N CYS A 111 -4.26 -5.29 -2.44
CA CYS A 111 -5.37 -5.66 -3.29
C CYS A 111 -6.08 -6.90 -2.75
N SER A 112 -7.40 -6.90 -2.74
CA SER A 112 -8.17 -8.12 -2.48
C SER A 112 -8.14 -9.06 -3.69
N ARG A 113 -8.66 -10.27 -3.49
CA ARG A 113 -8.86 -11.28 -4.55
C ARG A 113 -9.76 -10.83 -5.71
N LEU A 114 -10.50 -9.74 -5.56
CA LEU A 114 -11.41 -9.20 -6.59
C LEU A 114 -10.65 -8.40 -7.67
N ASN A 115 -9.39 -8.03 -7.43
CA ASN A 115 -8.55 -7.39 -8.45
C ASN A 115 -7.94 -8.45 -9.36
N GLU A 116 -8.64 -8.82 -10.43
CA GLU A 116 -8.12 -9.75 -11.43
C GLU A 116 -6.77 -9.25 -11.99
N GLY A 117 -5.80 -10.15 -12.13
CA GLY A 117 -4.42 -9.82 -12.50
C GLY A 117 -3.54 -9.30 -11.36
N PHE A 118 -4.11 -8.78 -10.26
CA PHE A 118 -3.39 -8.19 -9.13
C PHE A 118 -3.88 -8.72 -7.77
N LYS A 119 -4.32 -9.97 -7.73
CA LYS A 119 -4.88 -10.58 -6.51
C LYS A 119 -3.81 -10.61 -5.43
N TYR A 120 -4.15 -10.07 -4.25
CA TYR A 120 -3.26 -10.03 -3.08
C TYR A 120 -1.96 -9.24 -3.28
N THR A 121 -1.82 -8.52 -4.39
CA THR A 121 -0.63 -7.71 -4.65
C THR A 121 -0.56 -6.56 -3.65
N GLN A 122 0.62 -6.37 -3.08
CA GLN A 122 0.93 -5.30 -2.14
C GLN A 122 1.76 -4.23 -2.87
N ILE A 123 1.28 -2.98 -2.83
CA ILE A 123 1.74 -1.88 -3.69
C ILE A 123 2.10 -0.68 -2.83
N ILE A 124 3.29 -0.13 -3.00
CA ILE A 124 3.69 1.15 -2.38
C ILE A 124 3.13 2.28 -3.24
N LEU A 125 2.19 3.06 -2.68
CA LEU A 125 1.53 4.15 -3.39
C LEU A 125 2.30 5.47 -3.31
N THR A 126 3.23 5.59 -2.37
CA THR A 126 4.04 6.78 -2.12
C THR A 126 5.52 6.44 -2.24
N LEU A 127 5.99 6.05 -3.44
CA LEU A 127 7.37 5.58 -3.65
C LEU A 127 8.46 6.57 -3.20
N GLY A 128 8.15 7.87 -3.19
CA GLY A 128 9.03 8.93 -2.68
C GLY A 128 8.85 9.25 -1.19
N GLY A 129 8.10 8.45 -0.45
CA GLY A 129 7.70 8.74 0.93
C GLY A 129 6.47 9.65 1.03
N CYS A 130 5.94 9.79 2.25
CA CYS A 130 5.00 10.85 2.59
C CYS A 130 5.78 12.14 2.91
N LEU A 131 5.15 13.30 2.67
CA LEU A 131 5.76 14.63 2.82
C LEU A 131 5.99 15.07 4.27
#